data_AF-A0A3D5X765-F1
#
_entry.id   AF-A0A3D5X765-F1
#
_cell.length_a   1.000
_cell.length_b   1.000
_cell.length_c   1.000
_cell.angle_alpha   90.00
_cell.angle_beta   90.00
_cell.angle_gamma   90.00
#
_symmetry.space_group_name_H-M   'P 1'
#
loop_
_entity.id
_entity.type
_entity.pdbx_description
1 polymer ?
#
loop_
_entity_poly.entity_id
_entity_poly.type
_entity_poly.pdbx_seq_one_letter_code
_entity_poly.pdbx_strand_id
1 'polypeptide(L)'
;MRKFIYPLVCSLFIILLIGGCGQFNFPTDFKLPQQTQGLTSAEIIKGLKEALTVGAGNSVDFASKTDGFYKNPLLFVAFPPEAIKVKNTLESAGLNKPVDNFILSLNRAAEDASKRALPIFKDAILGMTITDAMGILKGSETAATDYLKAK
;
A
#
# COMPACT_ATOMS: atom_id res chain seq x y z
N MET A 1 36.43 -3.12 42.20
CA MET A 1 35.70 -1.87 42.50
C MET A 1 35.11 -1.19 41.26
N ARG A 2 34.69 -1.93 40.23
CA ARG A 2 34.15 -1.37 38.96
C ARG A 2 32.65 -1.60 38.72
N LYS A 3 31.96 -2.32 39.62
CA LYS A 3 30.55 -2.70 39.47
C LYS A 3 29.54 -1.75 40.14
N PHE A 4 30.01 -0.79 40.94
CA PHE A 4 29.18 0.24 41.59
C PHE A 4 29.15 1.60 40.85
N ILE A 5 29.97 1.76 39.80
CA ILE A 5 30.03 2.99 39.00
C ILE A 5 28.89 3.05 37.97
N TYR A 6 28.45 1.90 37.43
CA TYR A 6 27.39 1.82 36.43
C TYR A 6 26.01 2.32 36.89
N PRO A 7 25.48 2.00 38.10
CA PRO A 7 24.17 2.51 38.50
C PRO A 7 24.16 4.02 38.77
N LEU A 8 25.30 4.59 39.16
CA LEU A 8 25.44 6.03 39.46
C LEU A 8 25.55 6.87 38.18
N VAL A 9 26.21 6.35 37.14
CA VAL A 9 26.27 6.96 35.80
C VAL A 9 24.92 6.82 35.05
N CYS A 10 24.19 5.72 35.26
CA CYS A 10 22.87 5.52 34.66
C CYS A 10 21.80 6.44 35.27
N SER A 11 21.88 6.72 36.58
CA SER A 11 20.97 7.66 37.25
C SER A 11 21.23 9.13 36.88
N LEU A 12 22.45 9.49 36.49
CA LEU A 12 22.80 10.87 36.10
C LEU A 12 22.35 11.21 34.66
N PHE A 13 22.22 10.21 33.79
CA PHE A 13 21.77 10.40 32.41
C PHE A 13 20.25 10.60 32.29
N ILE A 14 19.47 10.09 33.26
CA ILE A 14 18.00 10.21 33.29
C ILE A 14 17.54 11.62 33.74
N ILE A 15 18.36 12.34 34.51
CA ILE A 15 18.02 13.68 35.02
C ILE A 15 18.23 14.78 33.96
N LEU A 16 19.02 14.53 32.91
CA LEU A 16 19.33 15.52 31.87
C LEU A 16 18.25 15.66 30.77
N LEU A 17 17.20 14.82 30.76
CA LEU A 17 16.19 14.80 29.69
C LEU A 17 14.89 15.57 30.00
N ILE A 18 14.78 16.22 31.15
CA ILE A 18 13.53 16.88 31.59
C ILE A 18 13.58 18.43 31.46
N GLY A 19 14.68 18.98 30.93
CA GLY A 19 14.92 20.44 30.85
C GLY A 19 14.44 21.16 29.59
N GLY A 20 13.50 20.60 28.82
CA GLY A 20 13.15 21.10 27.48
C GLY A 20 11.65 21.19 27.17
N CYS A 21 10.81 21.69 28.09
CA CYS A 21 9.48 22.15 27.70
C CYS A 21 9.58 23.53 27.04
N GLY A 22 10.05 23.57 25.79
CA GLY A 22 9.71 24.68 24.91
C GLY A 22 8.20 24.61 24.68
N GLN A 23 7.45 25.57 25.21
CA GLN A 23 6.03 25.72 24.88
C GLN A 23 5.90 26.05 23.39
N PHE A 24 5.64 25.04 22.57
CA PHE A 24 4.94 25.26 21.32
C PHE A 24 3.52 25.68 21.68
N ASN A 25 3.32 26.99 21.82
CA ASN A 25 2.00 27.59 21.87
C ASN A 25 1.35 27.38 20.51
N PHE A 26 0.62 26.27 20.36
CA PHE A 26 -0.38 26.16 19.31
C PHE A 26 -1.35 27.35 19.49
N PRO A 27 -1.60 28.15 18.45
CA PRO A 27 -2.61 29.19 18.52
C PRO A 27 -3.95 28.55 18.91
N THR A 28 -4.39 28.82 20.13
CA THR A 28 -5.70 28.37 20.65
C THR A 28 -6.87 29.08 19.96
N ASP A 29 -6.57 30.02 19.06
CA ASP A 29 -7.52 30.76 18.23
C ASP A 29 -7.71 30.17 16.82
N PHE A 30 -7.40 28.88 16.62
CA PHE A 30 -7.92 28.17 15.46
C PHE A 30 -9.41 27.88 15.68
N LYS A 31 -10.26 28.88 15.40
CA LYS A 31 -11.71 28.70 15.28
C LYS A 31 -11.98 27.78 14.09
N LEU A 32 -11.90 26.48 14.31
CA LEU A 32 -12.60 25.52 13.46
C LEU A 32 -14.07 25.98 13.42
N PRO A 33 -14.68 26.13 12.23
CA PRO A 33 -16.12 26.24 12.16
C PRO A 33 -16.69 25.01 12.87
N GLN A 34 -17.24 25.22 14.06
CA GLN A 34 -17.81 24.18 14.89
C GLN A 34 -19.17 23.80 14.30
N GLN A 35 -19.17 23.25 13.08
CA GLN A 35 -20.31 22.50 12.57
C GLN A 35 -20.30 21.14 13.27
N THR A 36 -20.91 21.09 14.44
CA THR A 36 -21.22 19.85 15.18
C THR A 36 -22.43 19.13 14.56
N GLN A 37 -22.55 19.15 13.23
CA GLN A 37 -23.39 18.22 12.51
C GLN A 37 -22.46 17.11 12.05
N GLY A 38 -22.68 15.89 12.56
CA GLY A 38 -21.93 14.72 12.10
C GLY A 38 -21.97 14.61 10.58
N LEU A 39 -20.90 14.10 9.98
CA LEU A 39 -20.79 13.97 8.53
C LEU A 39 -22.05 13.31 7.97
N THR A 40 -22.62 13.91 6.93
CA THR A 40 -23.73 13.30 6.20
C THR A 40 -23.26 12.02 5.53
N SER A 41 -24.17 11.07 5.31
CA SER A 41 -23.83 9.84 4.56
C SER A 41 -23.26 10.16 3.17
N ALA A 42 -23.72 11.24 2.54
CA ALA A 42 -23.19 11.70 1.26
C ALA A 42 -21.72 12.14 1.34
N GLU A 43 -21.33 12.88 2.37
CA GLU A 43 -19.94 13.31 2.59
C GLU A 43 -19.03 12.12 2.89
N ILE A 44 -19.49 11.18 3.72
CA ILE A 44 -18.75 9.95 4.04
C ILE A 44 -18.49 9.15 2.75
N ILE A 45 -19.51 8.96 1.92
CA ILE A 45 -19.39 8.19 0.68
C ILE A 45 -18.48 8.89 -0.32
N LYS A 46 -18.60 10.21 -0.45
CA LYS A 46 -17.71 11.01 -1.30
C LYS A 46 -16.25 10.88 -0.84
N GLY A 47 -16.00 11.00 0.47
CA GLY A 47 -14.67 10.82 1.05
C GLY A 47 -14.12 9.41 0.83
N LEU A 48 -14.95 8.38 0.99
CA LEU A 48 -14.56 6.99 0.74
C LEU A 48 -14.19 6.76 -0.74
N LYS A 49 -15.02 7.25 -1.68
CA LYS A 49 -14.73 7.14 -3.12
C LYS A 49 -13.45 7.85 -3.51
N GLU A 50 -13.21 9.03 -2.96
CA GLU A 50 -11.97 9.78 -3.19
C GLU A 50 -10.76 9.01 -2.64
N ALA A 51 -10.83 8.55 -1.39
CA ALA A 51 -9.76 7.78 -0.76
C ALA A 51 -9.43 6.51 -1.54
N LEU A 52 -10.44 5.78 -2.01
CA LEU A 52 -10.24 4.58 -2.84
C LEU A 52 -9.68 4.94 -4.22
N THR A 53 -10.11 6.03 -4.82
CA THR A 53 -9.60 6.49 -6.13
C THR A 53 -8.11 6.85 -6.03
N VAL A 54 -7.73 7.59 -4.99
CA VAL A 54 -6.33 7.94 -4.72
C VAL A 54 -5.52 6.69 -4.36
N GLY A 55 -6.06 5.82 -3.52
CA GLY A 55 -5.42 4.56 -3.15
C GLY A 55 -5.15 3.66 -4.35
N ALA A 56 -6.15 3.45 -5.21
CA ALA A 56 -6.01 2.69 -6.45
C ALA A 56 -4.98 3.33 -7.39
N GLY A 57 -4.99 4.66 -7.51
CA GLY A 57 -3.96 5.41 -8.25
C GLY A 57 -2.56 5.12 -7.74
N ASN A 58 -2.33 5.30 -6.45
CA ASN A 58 -1.03 5.07 -5.82
C ASN A 58 -0.58 3.61 -5.95
N SER A 59 -1.48 2.64 -5.80
CA SER A 59 -1.17 1.22 -5.96
C SER A 59 -0.79 0.86 -7.39
N VAL A 60 -1.53 1.37 -8.38
CA VAL A 60 -1.20 1.17 -9.79
C VAL A 60 0.13 1.85 -10.14
N ASP A 61 0.35 3.08 -9.69
CA ASP A 61 1.60 3.81 -9.94
C ASP A 61 2.79 3.13 -9.27
N PHE A 62 2.61 2.50 -8.11
CA PHE A 62 3.64 1.69 -7.47
C PHE A 62 3.95 0.42 -8.28
N ALA A 63 2.91 -0.35 -8.64
CA ALA A 63 3.05 -1.65 -9.29
C ALA A 63 3.51 -1.54 -10.75
N SER A 64 3.13 -0.46 -11.45
CA SER A 64 3.42 -0.25 -12.88
C SER A 64 4.81 0.32 -13.18
N LYS A 65 5.58 0.69 -12.14
CA LYS A 65 6.97 1.13 -12.33
C LYS A 65 7.82 0.02 -12.92
N THR A 66 8.84 0.41 -13.67
CA THR A 66 9.94 -0.49 -14.04
C THR A 66 10.49 -1.14 -12.78
N ASP A 67 10.48 -2.48 -12.76
CA ASP A 67 10.91 -3.35 -11.67
C ASP A 67 9.93 -3.41 -10.49
N GLY A 68 8.72 -2.86 -10.65
CA GLY A 68 7.62 -2.94 -9.70
C GLY A 68 7.15 -4.38 -9.47
N PHE A 69 7.31 -5.26 -10.47
CA PHE A 69 7.12 -6.71 -10.32
C PHE A 69 8.47 -7.43 -10.30
N TYR A 70 9.32 -7.20 -11.31
CA TYR A 70 10.52 -8.05 -11.52
C TYR A 70 11.53 -8.04 -10.36
N LYS A 71 11.68 -6.94 -9.62
CA LYS A 71 12.57 -6.85 -8.44
C LYS A 71 11.82 -6.80 -7.11
N ASN A 72 10.50 -6.94 -7.13
CA ASN A 72 9.69 -6.91 -5.92
C ASN A 72 9.28 -8.34 -5.54
N PRO A 73 9.83 -8.94 -4.48
CA PRO A 73 9.53 -10.32 -4.13
C PRO A 73 8.05 -10.56 -3.75
N LEU A 74 7.30 -9.52 -3.40
CA LEU A 74 5.87 -9.62 -3.08
C LEU A 74 4.98 -9.60 -4.32
N LEU A 75 5.46 -9.03 -5.43
CA LEU A 75 4.70 -8.90 -6.68
C LEU A 75 5.27 -9.76 -7.81
N PHE A 76 6.48 -10.29 -7.67
CA PHE A 76 7.17 -11.07 -8.69
C PHE A 76 6.29 -12.20 -9.25
N VAL A 77 6.08 -12.17 -10.57
CA VAL A 77 5.39 -13.24 -11.28
C VAL A 77 6.39 -14.35 -11.53
N ALA A 78 6.24 -15.45 -10.79
CA ALA A 78 7.05 -16.64 -10.96
C ALA A 78 6.72 -17.39 -12.25
N PHE A 79 7.61 -18.32 -12.63
CA PHE A 79 7.36 -19.19 -13.77
C PHE A 79 6.08 -20.01 -13.55
N PRO A 80 5.19 -20.13 -14.55
CA PRO A 80 3.94 -20.87 -14.37
C PRO A 80 4.21 -22.34 -14.03
N PRO A 81 3.50 -22.93 -13.05
CA PRO A 81 3.73 -24.32 -12.62
C PRO A 81 3.56 -25.33 -13.78
N GLU A 82 2.65 -25.05 -14.71
CA GLU A 82 2.40 -25.83 -15.92
C GLU A 82 3.58 -25.78 -16.92
N ALA A 83 4.40 -24.74 -16.87
CA ALA A 83 5.49 -24.50 -17.82
C ALA A 83 6.88 -24.91 -17.27
N ILE A 84 6.96 -25.42 -16.04
CA ILE A 84 8.22 -25.81 -15.39
C ILE A 84 8.97 -26.89 -16.17
N LYS A 85 8.27 -27.85 -16.79
CA LYS A 85 8.91 -28.89 -17.61
C LYS A 85 9.63 -28.28 -18.83
N VAL A 86 9.01 -27.28 -19.46
CA VAL A 86 9.58 -26.56 -20.61
C VAL A 86 10.82 -25.79 -20.16
N LYS A 87 10.72 -25.04 -19.06
CA LYS A 87 11.86 -24.33 -18.44
C LYS A 87 13.05 -25.27 -18.23
N ASN A 88 12.86 -26.37 -17.51
CA ASN A 88 13.95 -27.28 -17.16
C ASN A 88 14.60 -27.92 -18.41
N THR A 89 13.79 -28.20 -19.44
CA THR A 89 14.29 -28.76 -20.71
C THR A 89 15.16 -27.74 -21.44
N LEU A 90 14.71 -26.49 -21.52
CA LEU A 90 15.48 -25.40 -22.15
C LEU A 90 16.77 -25.11 -21.40
N GLU A 91 16.74 -25.06 -20.06
CA GLU A 91 17.92 -24.87 -19.23
C GLU A 91 18.93 -26.01 -19.40
N SER A 92 18.44 -27.27 -19.43
CA SER A 92 19.29 -28.45 -19.67
C SER A 92 19.91 -28.46 -21.07
N ALA A 93 19.24 -27.84 -22.05
CA ALA A 93 19.77 -27.62 -23.40
C ALA A 93 20.72 -26.41 -23.50
N GLY A 94 21.03 -25.74 -22.38
CA GLY A 94 21.90 -24.56 -22.33
C GLY A 94 21.21 -23.24 -22.71
N LEU A 95 19.88 -23.25 -22.90
CA LEU A 95 19.09 -22.10 -23.33
C LEU A 95 18.59 -21.26 -22.13
N ASN A 96 19.50 -20.94 -21.19
CA ASN A 96 19.16 -20.16 -19.99
C ASN A 96 18.71 -18.73 -20.33
N LYS A 97 19.39 -18.05 -21.27
CA LYS A 97 19.07 -16.66 -21.64
C LYS A 97 17.64 -16.47 -22.17
N PRO A 98 17.11 -17.32 -23.08
CA PRO A 98 15.69 -17.28 -23.45
C PRO A 98 14.73 -17.48 -22.28
N VAL A 99 15.05 -18.36 -21.33
CA VAL A 99 14.25 -18.61 -20.12
C VAL A 99 14.22 -17.36 -19.23
N ASP A 100 15.37 -16.73 -19.00
CA ASP A 100 15.49 -15.49 -18.22
C ASP A 100 14.75 -14.32 -18.90
N ASN A 101 14.84 -14.22 -20.23
CA ASN A 101 14.12 -13.22 -20.99
C ASN A 101 12.60 -13.42 -20.91
N PHE A 102 12.13 -14.67 -20.90
CA PHE A 102 10.71 -14.97 -20.75
C PHE A 102 10.20 -14.49 -19.38
N ILE A 103 10.87 -14.84 -18.29
CA ILE A 103 10.44 -14.42 -16.94
C ILE A 103 10.48 -12.90 -16.78
N LEU A 104 11.50 -12.24 -17.36
CA LEU A 104 11.55 -10.79 -17.42
C LEU A 104 10.35 -10.23 -18.19
N SER A 105 10.08 -10.74 -19.40
CA SER A 105 8.95 -10.27 -20.23
C SER A 105 7.60 -10.47 -19.56
N LEU A 106 7.42 -11.57 -18.81
CA LEU A 106 6.21 -11.86 -18.05
C LEU A 106 5.99 -10.81 -16.95
N ASN A 107 7.04 -10.47 -16.20
CA ASN A 107 6.96 -9.44 -15.17
C ASN A 107 6.74 -8.04 -15.77
N ARG A 108 7.36 -7.71 -16.92
CA ARG A 108 7.06 -6.47 -17.65
C ARG A 108 5.61 -6.41 -18.12
N ALA A 109 5.06 -7.53 -18.59
CA ALA A 109 3.66 -7.59 -18.96
C ALA A 109 2.72 -7.34 -17.76
N ALA A 110 3.10 -7.77 -16.56
CA ALA A 110 2.35 -7.49 -15.34
C ALA A 110 2.44 -6.01 -14.90
N GLU A 111 3.60 -5.37 -15.05
CA GLU A 111 3.78 -3.92 -14.85
C GLU A 111 2.87 -3.14 -15.83
N ASP A 112 2.89 -3.51 -17.12
CA ASP A 112 2.03 -2.91 -18.15
C ASP A 112 0.54 -3.16 -17.92
N ALA A 113 0.18 -4.36 -17.45
CA ALA A 113 -1.20 -4.69 -17.09
C ALA A 113 -1.69 -3.83 -15.92
N SER A 114 -0.85 -3.63 -14.91
CA SER A 114 -1.16 -2.77 -13.76
C SER A 114 -1.46 -1.35 -14.21
N LYS A 115 -0.66 -0.80 -15.13
CA LYS A 115 -0.88 0.54 -15.71
C LYS A 115 -2.27 0.68 -16.36
N ARG A 116 -2.73 -0.36 -17.04
CA ARG A 116 -4.03 -0.40 -17.73
C ARG A 116 -5.22 -0.60 -16.77
N ALA A 117 -4.97 -1.02 -15.53
CA ALA A 117 -6.03 -1.32 -14.57
C ALA A 117 -6.65 -0.08 -13.91
N LEU A 118 -5.94 1.06 -13.86
CA LEU A 118 -6.43 2.27 -13.19
C LEU A 118 -7.82 2.74 -13.65
N PRO A 119 -8.13 2.89 -14.95
CA PRO A 119 -9.47 3.29 -15.38
C PRO A 119 -10.56 2.30 -14.93
N ILE A 120 -10.27 0.99 -14.96
CA ILE A 120 -11.22 -0.05 -14.53
C ILE A 120 -11.56 0.11 -13.05
N PHE A 121 -10.55 0.32 -12.20
CA PHE A 121 -10.77 0.59 -10.78
C PHE A 121 -11.53 1.88 -10.54
N LYS A 122 -11.18 2.97 -11.25
CA LYS A 122 -11.88 4.25 -11.12
C LYS A 122 -13.36 4.11 -11.47
N ASP A 123 -13.69 3.44 -12.56
CA ASP A 123 -15.06 3.25 -12.99
C ASP A 123 -15.85 2.42 -11.95
N ALA A 124 -15.25 1.36 -11.41
CA ALA A 124 -15.85 0.53 -10.37
C ALA A 124 -16.09 1.30 -9.05
N ILE A 125 -15.16 2.17 -8.66
CA ILE A 125 -15.26 3.00 -7.44
C ILE A 125 -16.30 4.09 -7.61
N LEU A 126 -16.30 4.78 -8.76
CA LEU A 126 -17.25 5.85 -9.04
C LEU A 126 -18.67 5.31 -9.19
N GLY A 127 -18.83 4.12 -9.77
CA GLY A 127 -20.10 3.39 -9.89
C GLY A 127 -20.63 2.75 -8.60
N MET A 128 -19.89 2.81 -7.49
CA MET A 128 -20.27 2.21 -6.21
C MET A 128 -21.56 2.84 -5.65
N THR A 129 -22.49 1.99 -5.19
CA THR A 129 -23.75 2.43 -4.57
C THR A 129 -23.54 2.84 -3.11
N ILE A 130 -24.56 3.46 -2.51
CA ILE A 130 -24.56 3.79 -1.07
C ILE A 130 -24.40 2.52 -0.24
N THR A 131 -25.09 1.45 -0.61
CA THR A 131 -25.03 0.16 0.11
C THR A 131 -23.63 -0.45 0.04
N ASP A 132 -23.00 -0.43 -1.14
CA ASP A 132 -21.63 -0.94 -1.32
C ASP A 132 -20.63 -0.14 -0.48
N ALA A 133 -20.73 1.20 -0.52
CA ALA A 133 -19.86 2.09 0.25
C ALA A 133 -20.01 1.87 1.77
N MET A 134 -21.24 1.69 2.25
CA MET A 134 -21.50 1.37 3.66
C MET A 134 -21.00 -0.02 4.04
N GLY A 135 -21.09 -0.99 3.11
CA GLY A 135 -20.54 -2.33 3.27
C GLY A 135 -19.02 -2.31 3.40
N ILE A 136 -18.33 -1.48 2.62
CA ILE A 136 -16.88 -1.29 2.73
C ILE A 136 -16.52 -0.60 4.05
N LEU A 137 -17.21 0.49 4.40
CA LEU A 137 -16.92 1.27 5.61
C LEU A 137 -17.09 0.46 6.90
N LYS A 138 -18.07 -0.44 6.94
CA LYS A 138 -18.37 -1.30 8.11
C LYS A 138 -17.80 -2.71 7.97
N GLY A 139 -17.15 -2.99 6.85
CA GLY A 139 -16.67 -4.32 6.50
C GLY A 139 -15.35 -4.69 7.16
N SER A 140 -14.83 -5.85 6.81
CA SER A 140 -13.48 -6.28 7.17
C SER A 140 -12.41 -5.45 6.45
N GLU A 141 -11.17 -5.59 6.90
CA GLU A 141 -9.98 -4.97 6.30
C GLU A 141 -9.86 -5.14 4.77
N THR A 142 -10.38 -6.24 4.21
CA THR A 142 -10.34 -6.54 2.77
C THR A 142 -11.59 -6.12 2.00
N ALA A 143 -12.59 -5.50 2.63
CA ALA A 143 -13.91 -5.28 2.01
C ALA A 143 -13.84 -4.50 0.69
N ALA A 144 -12.98 -3.47 0.62
CA ALA A 144 -12.77 -2.72 -0.62
C ALA A 144 -12.14 -3.59 -1.72
N THR A 145 -11.14 -4.41 -1.37
CA THR A 145 -10.50 -5.34 -2.30
C THR A 145 -11.48 -6.37 -2.82
N ASP A 146 -12.32 -6.93 -1.95
CA ASP A 146 -13.29 -7.96 -2.33
C ASP A 146 -14.42 -7.40 -3.19
N TYR A 147 -14.86 -6.17 -2.93
CA TYR A 147 -15.76 -5.45 -3.83
C TYR A 147 -15.15 -5.28 -5.23
N LEU A 148 -13.89 -4.84 -5.32
CA LEU A 148 -13.22 -4.62 -6.60
C LEU A 148 -12.93 -5.91 -7.38
N LYS A 149 -12.70 -7.04 -6.70
CA LYS A 149 -12.54 -8.35 -7.36
C LYS A 149 -13.82 -8.82 -8.07
N ALA A 150 -14.98 -8.37 -7.60
CA ALA A 150 -16.29 -8.74 -8.16
C ALA A 150 -16.73 -7.86 -9.35
N LYS A 151 -15.89 -6.89 -9.77
CA LYS A 151 -16.15 -5.96 -10.87
C LYS A 151 -15.22 -6.24 -12.03
#